data_AF-A0A844P7P1-F1
#
_entry.id   AF-A0A844P7P1-F1
#
_cell.length_a   1.000
_cell.length_b   1.000
_cell.length_c   1.000
_cell.angle_alpha   90.00
_cell.angle_beta   90.00
_cell.angle_gamma   90.00
#
_symmetry.space_group_name_H-M   'P 1'
#
loop_
_entity.id
_entity.type
_entity.pdbx_description
1 polymer ?
#
loop_
_entity_poly.entity_id
_entity_poly.type
_entity_poly.pdbx_seq_one_letter_code
_entity_poly.pdbx_strand_id
1 'polypeptide(L)'
;MEVEVITSLIGIIGITLSAVFSGFGYFFKVRAEKLKTIRQILFYLLEFRAHVLASSLSPNELYEQYVEECKKYFDKKKIEGIVIPEQNQDLMLGYFANIIEHITPEMSLDFISGYASTINELAKEKPILAFKLRGKDVTTRMMTVQKGYLEQLQNTELFSADNEIGDFLRKQVTEVHLKALNEMLKLLDEELLIVSRFCGVMHYFEVQKILKSIKRPSIRLEDFGIEEMFDEMLNTYPNQTIPRYEHVEENG
;
A
#
# COMPACT_ATOMS: atom_id res chain seq x y z
N MET A 1 -15.02 56.21 43.83
CA MET A 1 -13.82 55.47 44.27
C MET A 1 -13.99 53.96 44.06
N GLU A 2 -15.02 53.29 44.61
CA GLU A 2 -15.20 51.84 44.42
C GLU A 2 -15.42 51.41 42.96
N VAL A 3 -16.21 52.16 42.19
CA VAL A 3 -16.51 51.86 40.78
C VAL A 3 -15.26 51.97 39.88
N GLU A 4 -14.38 52.94 40.14
CA GLU A 4 -13.11 53.09 39.42
C GLU A 4 -12.15 51.93 39.72
N VAL A 5 -12.05 51.51 40.99
CA VAL A 5 -11.21 50.38 41.39
C VAL A 5 -11.70 49.07 40.75
N ILE A 6 -13.01 48.84 40.73
CA ILE A 6 -13.61 47.65 40.07
C ILE A 6 -13.37 47.69 38.55
N THR A 7 -13.51 48.85 37.92
CA THR A 7 -13.29 49.01 36.47
C THR A 7 -11.83 48.79 36.10
N SER A 8 -10.89 49.32 36.90
CA SER A 8 -9.46 49.07 36.72
C SER A 8 -9.09 47.60 36.91
N LEU A 9 -9.70 46.92 37.90
CA LEU A 9 -9.46 45.49 38.15
C LEU A 9 -9.95 44.62 36.98
N ILE A 10 -11.15 44.89 36.46
CA ILE A 10 -11.69 44.20 35.27
C ILE A 10 -10.78 44.46 34.05
N GLY A 11 -10.31 45.70 33.86
CA GLY A 11 -9.38 46.05 32.80
C GLY A 11 -8.06 45.27 32.87
N ILE A 12 -7.45 45.17 34.05
CA ILE A 12 -6.21 44.42 34.27
C ILE A 12 -6.40 42.92 34.00
N ILE A 13 -7.51 42.34 34.48
CA ILE A 13 -7.85 40.93 34.22
C ILE A 13 -8.05 40.71 32.71
N GLY A 14 -8.78 41.60 32.04
CA GLY A 14 -9.01 41.51 30.59
C GLY A 14 -7.72 41.58 29.77
N ILE A 15 -6.81 42.48 30.13
CA ILE A 15 -5.50 42.62 29.47
C ILE A 15 -4.64 41.38 29.73
N THR A 16 -4.60 40.90 30.97
CA THR A 16 -3.79 39.75 31.36
C THR A 16 -4.29 38.47 30.67
N LEU A 17 -5.60 38.26 30.67
CA LEU A 17 -6.23 37.12 30.01
C LEU A 17 -6.00 37.16 28.49
N SER A 18 -6.10 38.33 27.87
CA SER A 18 -5.80 38.52 26.45
C SER A 18 -4.34 38.20 26.13
N ALA A 19 -3.40 38.69 26.95
CA ALA A 19 -1.97 38.41 26.77
C ALA A 19 -1.66 36.90 26.90
N VAL A 20 -2.29 36.22 27.85
CA VAL A 20 -2.17 34.76 28.03
C VAL A 20 -2.70 34.02 26.80
N PHE A 21 -3.91 34.34 26.33
CA PHE A 21 -4.47 33.70 25.13
C PHE A 21 -3.66 33.99 23.87
N SER A 22 -3.15 35.20 23.69
CA SER A 22 -2.26 35.54 22.58
C SER A 22 -0.95 34.74 22.66
N GLY A 23 -0.37 34.59 23.85
CA GLY A 23 0.83 33.78 24.08
C GLY A 23 0.60 32.31 23.73
N PHE A 24 -0.50 31.72 24.20
CA PHE A 24 -0.90 30.36 23.83
C PHE A 24 -1.14 30.23 22.32
N GLY A 25 -1.87 31.17 21.72
CA GLY A 25 -2.16 31.16 20.28
C GLY A 25 -0.88 31.18 19.44
N TYR A 26 0.07 32.05 19.79
CA TYR A 26 1.38 32.10 19.12
C TYR A 26 2.17 30.81 19.31
N PHE A 27 2.22 30.27 20.52
CA PHE A 27 2.89 29.00 20.81
C PHE A 27 2.31 27.84 19.98
N PHE A 28 0.99 27.71 19.91
CA PHE A 28 0.33 26.69 19.10
C PHE A 28 0.56 26.89 17.61
N LYS A 29 0.55 28.14 17.13
CA LYS A 29 0.88 28.46 15.73
C LYS A 29 2.29 27.99 15.36
N VAL A 30 3.29 28.40 16.13
CA VAL A 30 4.70 28.01 15.90
C VAL A 30 4.86 26.50 15.97
N ARG A 31 4.19 25.84 16.93
CA ARG A 31 4.21 24.39 17.03
C ARG A 31 3.57 23.71 15.82
N ALA A 32 2.45 24.22 15.33
CA ALA A 32 1.77 23.69 14.15
C ALA A 32 2.62 23.85 12.89
N GLU A 33 3.28 25.01 12.71
CA GLU A 33 4.21 25.26 11.61
C GLU A 33 5.38 24.27 11.64
N LYS A 34 6.03 24.09 12.79
CA LYS A 34 7.13 23.12 12.95
C LYS A 34 6.71 21.66 12.70
N LEU A 35 5.46 21.32 13.02
CA LEU A 35 4.92 19.98 12.81
C LEU A 35 4.48 19.75 11.35
N LYS A 36 4.19 20.80 10.60
CA LYS A 36 3.69 20.69 9.21
C LYS A 36 4.67 19.92 8.34
N THR A 37 5.94 20.34 8.30
CA THR A 37 6.98 19.70 7.49
C THR A 37 7.20 18.24 7.88
N ILE A 38 7.18 17.93 9.19
CA ILE A 38 7.39 16.57 9.70
C ILE A 38 6.20 15.66 9.32
N ARG A 39 4.97 16.17 9.43
CA ARG A 39 3.75 15.44 9.00
C ARG A 39 3.72 15.22 7.50
N GLN A 40 4.21 16.18 6.72
CA GLN A 40 4.31 16.03 5.28
C GLN A 40 5.34 14.93 4.91
N ILE A 41 6.47 14.86 5.60
CA ILE A 41 7.42 13.73 5.46
C ILE A 41 6.77 12.40 5.85
N LEU A 42 6.00 12.39 6.94
CA LEU A 42 5.27 11.19 7.36
C LEU A 42 4.30 10.70 6.28
N PHE A 43 3.58 11.63 5.63
CA PHE A 43 2.71 11.32 4.50
C PHE A 43 3.49 10.70 3.33
N TYR A 44 4.59 11.34 2.90
CA TYR A 44 5.44 10.80 1.83
C TYR A 44 5.91 9.37 2.13
N LEU A 45 6.37 9.10 3.36
CA LEU A 45 6.83 7.77 3.77
C LEU A 45 5.71 6.72 3.78
N LEU A 46 4.47 7.11 4.12
CA LEU A 46 3.31 6.22 4.07
C LEU A 46 2.94 5.84 2.63
N GLU A 47 2.98 6.81 1.72
CA GLU A 47 2.75 6.60 0.28
C GLU A 47 3.84 5.74 -0.35
N PHE A 48 5.13 5.99 -0.03
CA PHE A 48 6.23 5.10 -0.43
C PHE A 48 5.99 3.66 0.05
N ARG A 49 5.57 3.49 1.31
CA ARG A 49 5.25 2.17 1.85
C ARG A 49 4.08 1.52 1.12
N ALA A 50 3.02 2.26 0.82
CA ALA A 50 1.87 1.76 0.08
C ALA A 50 2.27 1.30 -1.32
N HIS A 51 3.09 2.08 -2.04
CA HIS A 51 3.64 1.71 -3.34
C HIS A 51 4.47 0.43 -3.27
N VAL A 52 5.38 0.30 -2.28
CA VAL A 52 6.23 -0.89 -2.14
C VAL A 52 5.41 -2.13 -1.78
N LEU A 53 4.37 -1.99 -0.96
CA LEU A 53 3.44 -3.07 -0.65
C LEU A 53 2.67 -3.52 -1.89
N ALA A 54 2.12 -2.58 -2.67
CA ALA A 54 1.40 -2.89 -3.89
C ALA A 54 2.34 -3.53 -4.94
N SER A 55 3.56 -3.03 -5.06
CA SER A 55 4.60 -3.60 -5.94
C SER A 55 5.06 -5.00 -5.52
N SER A 56 4.83 -5.39 -4.26
CA SER A 56 5.16 -6.74 -3.77
C SER A 56 4.08 -7.77 -4.09
N LEU A 57 2.92 -7.35 -4.60
CA LEU A 57 1.86 -8.25 -5.02
C LEU A 57 2.24 -8.93 -6.33
N SER A 58 2.06 -10.24 -6.37
CA SER A 58 2.26 -11.07 -7.56
C SER A 58 0.90 -11.49 -8.12
N PRO A 59 0.62 -11.27 -9.42
CA PRO A 59 -0.57 -11.81 -10.07
C PRO A 59 -0.69 -13.33 -9.89
N ASN A 60 0.45 -14.04 -9.88
CA ASN A 60 0.47 -15.50 -9.67
C ASN A 60 0.04 -15.86 -8.24
N GLU A 61 0.52 -15.15 -7.23
CA GLU A 61 0.13 -15.41 -5.84
C GLU A 61 -1.36 -15.12 -5.62
N LEU A 62 -1.90 -14.08 -6.24
CA LEU A 62 -3.34 -13.77 -6.21
C LEU A 62 -4.16 -14.84 -6.94
N TYR A 63 -3.66 -15.36 -8.07
CA TYR A 63 -4.31 -16.45 -8.79
C TYR A 63 -4.33 -17.74 -7.99
N GLU A 64 -3.23 -18.10 -7.32
CA GLU A 64 -3.18 -19.27 -6.43
C GLU A 64 -4.21 -19.17 -5.30
N GLN A 65 -4.30 -18.00 -4.65
CA GLN A 65 -5.30 -17.74 -3.63
C GLN A 65 -6.73 -17.80 -4.19
N TYR A 66 -6.96 -17.27 -5.40
CA TYR A 66 -8.26 -17.34 -6.06
C TYR A 66 -8.69 -18.78 -6.33
N VAL A 67 -7.78 -19.61 -6.84
CA VAL A 67 -8.04 -21.03 -7.07
C VAL A 67 -8.33 -21.76 -5.76
N GLU A 68 -7.62 -21.42 -4.68
CA GLU A 68 -7.88 -21.98 -3.35
C GLU A 68 -9.27 -21.62 -2.83
N GLU A 69 -9.69 -20.35 -2.96
CA GLU A 69 -11.02 -19.90 -2.55
C GLU A 69 -12.14 -20.53 -3.40
N CYS A 70 -11.93 -20.68 -4.71
CA CYS A 70 -12.87 -21.41 -5.58
C CYS A 70 -13.08 -22.85 -5.08
N LYS A 71 -11.99 -23.55 -4.76
CA LYS A 71 -12.05 -24.93 -4.23
C LYS A 71 -12.82 -24.99 -2.91
N LYS A 72 -12.50 -24.09 -1.96
CA LYS A 72 -13.22 -23.98 -0.68
C LYS A 72 -14.71 -23.75 -0.88
N TYR A 73 -15.09 -22.88 -1.82
CA TYR A 73 -16.48 -22.59 -2.13
C TYR A 73 -17.20 -23.82 -2.73
N PHE A 74 -16.60 -24.49 -3.71
CA PHE A 74 -17.20 -25.69 -4.32
C PHE A 74 -17.36 -26.83 -3.31
N ASP A 75 -16.36 -27.05 -2.45
CA ASP A 75 -16.43 -28.02 -1.36
C ASP A 75 -17.58 -27.69 -0.40
N LYS A 76 -17.71 -26.41 0.00
CA LYS A 76 -18.77 -25.92 0.88
C LYS A 76 -20.17 -26.12 0.29
N LYS A 77 -20.33 -25.89 -1.01
CA LYS A 77 -21.60 -26.06 -1.73
C LYS A 77 -21.83 -27.50 -2.23
N LYS A 78 -20.88 -28.41 -2.01
CA LYS A 78 -20.89 -29.81 -2.47
C LYS A 78 -21.06 -29.95 -3.97
N ILE A 79 -20.41 -29.07 -4.74
CA ILE A 79 -20.44 -29.10 -6.20
C ILE A 79 -19.25 -29.94 -6.67
N GLU A 80 -19.52 -31.14 -7.19
CA GLU A 80 -18.49 -32.08 -7.65
C GLU A 80 -18.19 -31.93 -9.15
N GLY A 81 -16.97 -32.31 -9.56
CA GLY A 81 -16.60 -32.44 -10.98
C GLY A 81 -16.17 -31.15 -11.69
N ILE A 82 -16.04 -30.02 -10.99
CA ILE A 82 -15.56 -28.77 -11.58
C ILE A 82 -14.03 -28.80 -11.66
N VAL A 83 -13.52 -28.66 -12.89
CA VAL A 83 -12.11 -28.41 -13.18
C VAL A 83 -11.99 -26.99 -13.70
N ILE A 84 -11.17 -26.15 -13.07
CA ILE A 84 -10.90 -24.79 -13.55
C ILE A 84 -10.06 -24.91 -14.83
N PRO A 85 -10.54 -24.44 -16.00
CA PRO A 85 -9.80 -24.55 -17.25
C PRO A 85 -8.48 -23.78 -17.20
N GLU A 86 -7.40 -24.33 -17.77
CA GLU A 86 -6.11 -23.61 -17.87
C GLU A 86 -6.24 -22.29 -18.65
N GLN A 87 -7.16 -22.21 -19.61
CA GLN A 87 -7.46 -20.99 -20.36
C GLN A 87 -7.95 -19.83 -19.48
N ASN A 88 -8.50 -20.12 -18.28
CA ASN A 88 -8.87 -19.08 -17.31
C ASN A 88 -7.65 -18.49 -16.60
N GLN A 89 -6.52 -19.19 -16.57
CA GLN A 89 -5.32 -18.73 -15.88
C GLN A 89 -4.83 -17.42 -16.48
N ASP A 90 -4.62 -17.37 -17.79
CA ASP A 90 -4.09 -16.17 -18.46
C ASP A 90 -5.03 -14.96 -18.31
N LEU A 91 -6.35 -15.18 -18.41
CA LEU A 91 -7.36 -14.15 -18.20
C LEU A 91 -7.32 -13.59 -16.77
N MET A 92 -7.26 -14.48 -15.77
CA MET A 92 -7.22 -14.08 -14.36
C MET A 92 -5.90 -13.42 -13.99
N LEU A 93 -4.77 -13.89 -14.53
CA LEU A 93 -3.47 -13.24 -14.35
C LEU A 93 -3.48 -11.82 -14.93
N GLY A 94 -4.06 -11.62 -16.12
CA GLY A 94 -4.24 -10.30 -16.71
C GLY A 94 -5.14 -9.39 -15.88
N TYR A 95 -6.24 -9.93 -15.34
CA TYR A 95 -7.14 -9.20 -14.44
C TYR A 95 -6.42 -8.75 -13.15
N PHE A 96 -5.68 -9.65 -12.49
CA PHE A 96 -4.93 -9.31 -11.28
C PHE A 96 -3.80 -8.32 -11.54
N ALA A 97 -3.09 -8.46 -12.67
CA ALA A 97 -2.08 -7.48 -13.08
C ALA A 97 -2.70 -6.08 -13.23
N ASN A 98 -3.86 -5.99 -13.87
CA ASN A 98 -4.58 -4.73 -14.05
C ASN A 98 -5.08 -4.13 -12.72
N ILE A 99 -5.58 -4.96 -11.79
CA ILE A 99 -5.93 -4.50 -10.43
C ILE A 99 -4.69 -3.94 -9.75
N ILE A 100 -3.58 -4.68 -9.73
CA ILE A 100 -2.33 -4.27 -9.09
C ILE A 100 -1.89 -2.91 -9.65
N GLU A 101 -1.92 -2.74 -10.97
CA GLU A 101 -1.60 -1.48 -11.64
C GLU A 101 -2.48 -0.32 -11.16
N HIS A 102 -3.80 -0.53 -11.05
CA HIS A 102 -4.76 0.50 -10.65
C HIS A 102 -4.72 0.85 -9.15
N ILE A 103 -4.36 -0.10 -8.28
CA ILE A 103 -4.26 0.15 -6.83
C ILE A 103 -2.88 0.66 -6.41
N THR A 104 -1.87 0.53 -7.27
CA THR A 104 -0.51 0.99 -6.97
C THR A 104 -0.46 2.51 -7.09
N PRO A 105 -0.17 3.26 -6.00
CA PRO A 105 -0.07 4.71 -6.07
C PRO A 105 1.02 5.14 -7.06
N GLU A 106 0.73 6.05 -7.99
CA GLU A 106 1.74 6.52 -8.93
C GLU A 106 2.85 7.32 -8.23
N MET A 107 4.09 6.88 -8.39
CA MET A 107 5.28 7.57 -7.90
C MET A 107 5.77 8.59 -8.94
N SER A 108 5.02 9.69 -9.11
CA SER A 108 5.37 10.73 -10.08
C SER A 108 6.71 11.42 -9.74
N LEU A 109 7.38 11.98 -10.75
CA LEU A 109 8.60 12.77 -10.56
C LEU A 109 8.34 13.99 -9.64
N ASP A 110 7.14 14.56 -9.72
CA ASP A 110 6.70 15.66 -8.86
C ASP A 110 6.58 15.23 -7.39
N PHE A 111 6.10 14.01 -7.14
CA PHE A 111 6.03 13.45 -5.80
C PHE A 111 7.43 13.25 -5.20
N ILE A 112 8.34 12.63 -5.96
CA ILE A 112 9.73 12.38 -5.52
C ILE A 112 10.47 13.70 -5.27
N SER A 113 10.33 14.66 -6.18
CA SER A 113 10.95 15.99 -6.01
C SER A 113 10.33 16.76 -4.85
N GLY A 114 9.02 16.63 -4.62
CA GLY A 114 8.32 17.15 -3.45
C GLY A 114 8.86 16.59 -2.14
N TYR A 115 9.08 15.27 -2.06
CA TYR A 115 9.70 14.63 -0.90
C TYR A 115 11.12 15.17 -0.63
N ALA A 116 11.96 15.22 -1.67
CA ALA A 116 13.33 15.72 -1.55
C ALA A 116 13.37 17.20 -1.11
N SER A 117 12.48 18.03 -1.64
CA SER A 117 12.33 19.43 -1.23
C SER A 117 11.93 19.53 0.25
N THR A 118 10.97 18.71 0.68
CA THR A 118 10.49 18.68 2.07
C THR A 118 11.59 18.23 3.04
N ILE A 119 12.46 17.29 2.65
CA ILE A 119 13.67 16.95 3.43
C ILE A 119 14.61 18.16 3.56
N ASN A 120 14.82 18.92 2.49
CA ASN A 120 15.66 20.12 2.53
C ASN A 120 15.07 21.20 3.44
N GLU A 121 13.75 21.34 3.48
CA GLU A 121 13.07 22.21 4.45
C GLU A 121 13.23 21.70 5.87
N LEU A 122 13.03 20.40 6.10
CA LEU A 122 13.24 19.77 7.41
C LEU A 122 14.67 19.98 7.90
N ALA A 123 15.67 19.99 7.02
CA ALA A 123 17.06 20.19 7.39
C ALA A 123 17.32 21.52 8.10
N LYS A 124 16.50 22.55 7.81
CA LYS A 124 16.59 23.86 8.47
C LYS A 124 16.19 23.80 9.95
N GLU A 125 15.29 22.90 10.32
CA GLU A 125 14.78 22.77 11.70
C GLU A 125 15.34 21.56 12.45
N LYS A 126 15.51 20.43 11.77
CA LYS A 126 15.94 19.13 12.31
C LYS A 126 17.01 18.50 11.40
N PRO A 127 18.23 19.07 11.35
CA PRO A 127 19.29 18.65 10.42
C PRO A 127 19.69 17.18 10.60
N ILE A 128 19.74 16.67 11.84
CA ILE A 128 20.09 15.27 12.11
C ILE A 128 19.02 14.31 11.57
N LEU A 129 17.74 14.66 11.71
CA LEU A 129 16.64 13.84 11.17
C LEU A 129 16.65 13.85 9.65
N ALA A 130 16.82 15.03 9.05
CA ALA A 130 16.92 15.18 7.61
C ALA A 130 18.11 14.39 7.03
N PHE A 131 19.27 14.41 7.69
CA PHE A 131 20.44 13.61 7.28
C PHE A 131 20.14 12.10 7.34
N LYS A 132 19.48 11.62 8.40
CA LYS A 132 19.10 10.21 8.54
C LYS A 132 18.16 9.75 7.41
N LEU A 133 17.14 10.54 7.09
CA LEU A 133 16.19 10.24 6.01
C LEU A 133 16.89 10.28 4.64
N ARG A 134 17.78 11.26 4.42
CA ARG A 134 18.53 11.39 3.17
C ARG A 134 19.50 10.22 2.94
N GLY A 135 20.14 9.71 3.99
CA GLY A 135 21.06 8.58 3.90
C GLY A 135 20.36 7.26 3.51
N LYS A 136 19.09 7.12 3.88
CA LYS A 136 18.25 5.96 3.53
C LYS A 136 17.54 6.12 2.18
N ASP A 137 17.31 7.35 1.72
CA ASP A 137 16.84 7.68 0.34
C ASP A 137 17.80 7.17 -0.76
N VAL A 138 19.09 7.06 -0.45
CA VAL A 138 20.12 6.46 -1.34
C VAL A 138 19.84 4.97 -1.58
N THR A 139 19.32 4.26 -0.59
CA THR A 139 18.99 2.83 -0.70
C THR A 139 17.78 2.60 -1.62
N THR A 140 16.81 3.52 -1.59
CA THR A 140 15.64 3.51 -2.49
C THR A 140 16.06 3.80 -3.94
N ARG A 141 16.99 4.74 -4.17
CA ARG A 141 17.53 5.01 -5.53
C ARG A 141 18.39 3.88 -6.07
N MET A 142 19.21 3.24 -5.22
CA MET A 142 20.00 2.06 -5.59
C MET A 142 19.09 0.92 -6.11
N MET A 143 17.88 0.80 -5.57
CA MET A 143 16.86 -0.16 -5.99
C MET A 143 16.17 0.21 -7.30
N THR A 144 15.93 1.50 -7.59
CA THR A 144 15.44 1.93 -8.92
C THR A 144 16.44 1.55 -10.02
N VAL A 145 17.74 1.66 -9.72
CA VAL A 145 18.82 1.19 -10.60
C VAL A 145 18.80 -0.33 -10.73
N GLN A 146 18.55 -1.09 -9.65
CA GLN A 146 18.34 -2.54 -9.73
C GLN A 146 17.09 -2.92 -10.54
N LYS A 147 15.98 -2.19 -10.44
CA LYS A 147 14.78 -2.41 -11.26
C LYS A 147 15.10 -2.26 -12.74
N GLY A 148 15.80 -1.19 -13.12
CA GLY A 148 16.24 -1.00 -14.52
C GLY A 148 17.19 -2.11 -15.01
N TYR A 149 18.07 -2.62 -14.13
CA TYR A 149 18.92 -3.76 -14.45
C TYR A 149 18.13 -5.08 -14.57
N LEU A 150 17.13 -5.30 -13.71
CA LEU A 150 16.25 -6.46 -13.77
C LEU A 150 15.34 -6.44 -15.00
N GLU A 151 14.81 -5.28 -15.39
CA GLU A 151 14.05 -5.11 -16.64
C GLU A 151 14.94 -5.39 -17.87
N GLN A 152 16.20 -4.97 -17.86
CA GLN A 152 17.16 -5.30 -18.91
C GLN A 152 17.48 -6.80 -18.96
N LEU A 153 17.61 -7.45 -17.80
CA LEU A 153 17.79 -8.91 -17.69
C LEU A 153 16.55 -9.68 -18.17
N GLN A 154 15.35 -9.20 -17.88
CA GLN A 154 14.10 -9.81 -18.34
C GLN A 154 13.95 -9.76 -19.87
N ASN A 155 14.51 -8.73 -20.49
CA ASN A 155 14.52 -8.56 -21.94
C ASN A 155 15.64 -9.34 -22.66
N THR A 156 16.44 -10.15 -21.96
CA THR A 156 17.52 -10.93 -22.59
C THR A 156 17.00 -12.29 -23.07
N GLU A 157 17.50 -12.78 -24.21
CA GLU A 157 17.08 -14.07 -24.79
C GLU A 157 17.25 -15.25 -23.82
N LEU A 158 18.26 -15.23 -22.96
CA LEU A 158 18.49 -16.23 -21.92
C LEU A 158 17.37 -16.31 -20.88
N PHE A 159 16.66 -15.22 -20.65
CA PHE A 159 15.58 -15.11 -19.67
C PHE A 159 14.22 -15.54 -20.25
N SER A 160 14.06 -15.39 -21.56
CA SER A 160 12.87 -15.81 -22.33
C SER A 160 12.95 -17.25 -22.83
N ALA A 161 14.11 -17.90 -22.68
CA ALA A 161 14.31 -19.27 -23.13
C ALA A 161 13.49 -20.24 -22.28
N ASP A 162 12.68 -21.08 -22.93
CA ASP A 162 11.85 -22.09 -22.30
C ASP A 162 12.68 -23.35 -21.98
N ASN A 163 13.66 -23.18 -21.10
CA ASN A 163 14.57 -24.22 -20.65
C ASN A 163 14.86 -24.07 -19.15
N GLU A 164 15.49 -25.10 -18.56
CA GLU A 164 15.80 -25.13 -17.12
C GLU A 164 16.60 -23.90 -16.64
N ILE A 165 17.43 -23.31 -17.51
CA ILE A 165 18.23 -22.12 -17.18
C ILE A 165 17.34 -20.87 -17.14
N GLY A 166 16.43 -20.71 -18.10
CA GLY A 166 15.45 -19.62 -18.11
C GLY A 166 14.54 -19.67 -16.89
N ASP A 167 14.06 -20.86 -16.51
CA ASP A 167 13.24 -21.04 -15.29
C ASP A 167 14.01 -20.76 -14.01
N PHE A 168 15.27 -21.20 -13.93
CA PHE A 168 16.14 -20.91 -12.80
C PHE A 168 16.39 -19.39 -12.67
N LEU A 169 16.70 -18.70 -13.77
CA LEU A 169 16.91 -17.25 -13.79
C LEU A 169 15.64 -16.48 -13.41
N ARG A 170 14.48 -16.89 -13.93
CA ARG A 170 13.17 -16.33 -13.56
C ARG A 170 12.91 -16.45 -12.06
N LYS A 171 13.08 -17.64 -11.48
CA LYS A 171 12.94 -17.86 -10.03
C LYS A 171 13.91 -17.00 -9.21
N GLN A 172 15.19 -16.99 -9.60
CA GLN A 172 16.21 -16.24 -8.86
C GLN A 172 15.95 -14.73 -8.88
N VAL A 173 15.55 -14.19 -10.03
CA VAL A 173 15.20 -12.77 -10.14
C VAL A 173 13.97 -12.43 -9.29
N THR A 174 12.91 -13.25 -9.35
CA THR A 174 11.72 -13.04 -8.52
C THR A 174 12.05 -13.09 -7.03
N GLU A 175 12.83 -14.08 -6.58
CA GLU A 175 13.24 -14.18 -5.17
C GLU A 175 14.09 -13.00 -4.71
N VAL A 176 15.07 -12.58 -5.52
CA VAL A 176 15.91 -11.41 -5.22
C VAL A 176 15.05 -10.14 -5.18
N HIS A 177 14.12 -9.99 -6.12
CA HIS A 177 13.21 -8.84 -6.17
C HIS A 177 12.28 -8.79 -4.96
N LEU A 178 11.66 -9.91 -4.58
CA LEU A 178 10.82 -9.98 -3.38
C LEU A 178 11.63 -9.71 -2.11
N LYS A 179 12.84 -10.25 -2.01
CA LYS A 179 13.72 -9.98 -0.85
C LYS A 179 14.07 -8.50 -0.76
N ALA A 180 14.40 -7.88 -1.89
CA ALA A 180 14.66 -6.45 -2.02
C ALA A 180 13.48 -5.60 -1.54
N LEU A 181 12.26 -5.90 -1.99
CA LEU A 181 11.05 -5.19 -1.54
C LEU A 181 10.79 -5.37 -0.05
N ASN A 182 10.98 -6.57 0.51
CA ASN A 182 10.82 -6.81 1.94
C ASN A 182 11.86 -6.04 2.79
N GLU A 183 13.10 -5.91 2.31
CA GLU A 183 14.11 -5.07 2.96
C GLU A 183 13.73 -3.58 2.91
N MET A 184 13.19 -3.12 1.78
CA MET A 184 12.70 -1.75 1.63
C MET A 184 11.53 -1.45 2.59
N LEU A 185 10.58 -2.37 2.74
CA LEU A 185 9.50 -2.25 3.71
C LEU A 185 10.02 -2.12 5.14
N LYS A 186 11.02 -2.92 5.53
CA LYS A 186 11.63 -2.81 6.86
C LYS A 186 12.28 -1.44 7.07
N LEU A 187 13.01 -0.93 6.07
CA LEU A 187 13.64 0.39 6.16
C LEU A 187 12.60 1.50 6.28
N LEU A 188 11.53 1.45 5.48
CA LEU A 188 10.42 2.40 5.54
C LEU A 188 9.67 2.33 6.88
N ASP A 189 9.43 1.13 7.41
CA ASP A 189 8.80 0.91 8.72
C ASP A 189 9.62 1.56 9.84
N GLU A 190 10.94 1.42 9.81
CA GLU A 190 11.83 2.10 10.75
C GLU A 190 11.76 3.62 10.62
N GLU A 191 11.78 4.15 9.40
CA GLU A 191 11.69 5.60 9.15
C GLU A 191 10.35 6.17 9.61
N LEU A 192 9.25 5.48 9.33
CA LEU A 192 7.91 5.83 9.79
C LEU A 192 7.85 5.89 11.32
N LEU A 193 8.45 4.93 12.02
CA LEU A 193 8.51 4.95 13.49
C LEU A 193 9.38 6.11 14.01
N ILE A 194 10.49 6.43 13.34
CA ILE A 194 11.34 7.56 13.74
C ILE A 194 10.59 8.87 13.53
N VAL A 195 10.03 9.12 12.35
CA VAL A 195 9.36 10.38 11.99
C VAL A 195 8.09 10.58 12.81
N SER A 196 7.29 9.54 13.00
CA SER A 196 6.03 9.63 13.76
C SER A 196 6.23 10.03 15.23
N ARG A 197 7.36 9.65 15.86
CA ARG A 197 7.72 10.15 17.20
C ARG A 197 7.89 11.67 17.24
N PHE A 198 8.37 12.27 16.15
CA PHE A 198 8.47 13.72 16.04
C PHE A 198 7.13 14.41 15.72
N CYS A 199 6.17 13.69 15.13
CA CYS A 199 4.78 14.17 14.93
C CYS A 199 3.96 14.18 16.24
N GLY A 200 4.33 13.33 17.20
CA GLY A 200 3.70 13.21 18.51
C GLY A 200 3.16 11.81 18.79
N VAL A 201 2.81 11.55 20.05
CA VAL A 201 2.44 10.20 20.53
C VAL A 201 1.25 9.60 19.78
N MET A 202 0.23 10.38 19.43
CA MET A 202 -0.94 9.89 18.69
C MET A 202 -0.54 9.34 17.32
N HIS A 203 0.26 10.09 16.56
CA HIS A 203 0.73 9.67 15.24
C HIS A 203 1.65 8.45 15.35
N TYR A 204 2.46 8.35 16.40
CA TYR A 204 3.27 7.16 16.66
C TYR A 204 2.39 5.90 16.85
N PHE A 205 1.32 5.99 17.63
CA PHE A 205 0.39 4.87 17.81
C PHE A 205 -0.38 4.51 16.53
N GLU A 206 -0.85 5.52 15.78
CA GLU A 206 -1.53 5.30 14.49
C GLU A 206 -0.62 4.60 13.49
N VAL A 207 0.62 5.07 13.34
CA VAL A 207 1.62 4.42 12.49
C VAL A 207 1.91 3.01 12.98
N GLN A 208 2.09 2.81 14.28
CA GLN A 208 2.32 1.47 14.82
C GLN A 208 1.14 0.52 14.55
N LYS A 209 -0.10 1.03 14.53
CA LYS A 209 -1.29 0.27 14.13
C LYS A 209 -1.21 -0.12 12.65
N ILE A 210 -0.91 0.83 11.77
CA ILE A 210 -0.74 0.60 10.32
C ILE A 210 0.35 -0.45 10.03
N LEU A 211 1.50 -0.35 10.71
CA LEU A 211 2.61 -1.30 10.55
C LEU A 211 2.28 -2.71 11.04
N LYS A 212 1.42 -2.84 12.07
CA LYS A 212 0.99 -4.13 12.59
C LYS A 212 -0.09 -4.78 11.73
N SER A 213 -0.99 -4.00 11.13
CA SER A 213 -2.11 -4.52 10.33
C SER A 213 -1.70 -4.97 8.93
N ILE A 214 -0.57 -4.49 8.39
CA ILE A 214 -0.16 -4.75 7.01
C ILE A 214 1.23 -5.37 6.99
N LYS A 215 1.35 -6.66 7.34
CA LYS A 215 2.63 -7.41 7.27
C LYS A 215 2.91 -8.07 5.92
N ARG A 216 1.91 -8.07 5.06
CA ARG A 216 1.85 -8.31 3.62
C ARG A 216 0.36 -8.12 3.35
N PRO A 217 -0.08 -7.50 2.25
CA PRO A 217 -1.46 -7.68 1.86
C PRO A 217 -1.54 -9.16 1.48
N SER A 218 -1.83 -10.05 2.44
CA SER A 218 -2.72 -11.14 2.11
C SER A 218 -4.01 -10.39 1.79
N ILE A 219 -4.16 -9.99 0.53
CA ILE A 219 -5.48 -9.72 -0.04
C ILE A 219 -6.20 -11.03 0.20
N ARG A 220 -6.83 -11.14 1.37
CA ARG A 220 -7.68 -12.26 1.65
C ARG A 220 -8.83 -12.03 0.70
N LEU A 221 -8.84 -12.78 -0.37
CA LEU A 221 -9.89 -12.72 -1.38
C LEU A 221 -11.29 -12.96 -0.75
N GLU A 222 -11.31 -13.54 0.45
CA GLU A 222 -12.41 -13.56 1.42
C GLU A 222 -13.06 -12.16 1.64
N ASP A 223 -12.26 -11.08 1.71
CA ASP A 223 -12.72 -9.70 1.91
C ASP A 223 -13.32 -9.06 0.64
N PHE A 224 -13.14 -9.69 -0.53
CA PHE A 224 -13.64 -9.20 -1.82
C PHE A 224 -15.06 -9.71 -2.16
N GLY A 225 -15.72 -10.40 -1.23
CA GLY A 225 -17.10 -10.89 -1.44
C GLY A 225 -17.19 -11.95 -2.54
N ILE A 226 -16.12 -12.70 -2.79
CA ILE A 226 -16.08 -13.71 -3.87
C ILE A 226 -17.20 -14.75 -3.71
N GLU A 227 -17.53 -15.13 -2.48
CA GLU A 227 -18.64 -16.04 -2.19
C GLU A 227 -20.00 -15.44 -2.61
N GLU A 228 -20.22 -14.15 -2.39
CA GLU A 228 -21.44 -13.44 -2.80
C GLU A 228 -21.53 -13.34 -4.33
N MET A 229 -20.40 -13.07 -4.98
CA MET A 229 -20.30 -13.03 -6.44
C MET A 229 -20.57 -14.41 -7.07
N PHE A 230 -20.04 -15.49 -6.47
CA PHE A 230 -20.31 -16.86 -6.91
C PHE A 230 -21.77 -17.25 -6.67
N ASP A 231 -22.35 -16.90 -5.53
CA ASP A 231 -23.77 -17.14 -5.25
C ASP A 231 -24.66 -16.39 -6.25
N GLU A 232 -24.33 -15.15 -6.62
CA GLU A 232 -25.04 -14.39 -7.65
C GLU A 232 -24.93 -15.07 -9.03
N MET A 233 -23.72 -15.47 -9.45
CA MET A 233 -23.52 -16.18 -10.72
C MET A 233 -24.29 -17.52 -10.78
N LEU A 234 -24.27 -18.31 -9.71
CA LEU A 234 -25.01 -19.57 -9.63
C LEU A 234 -26.52 -19.38 -9.59
N ASN A 235 -27.01 -18.32 -8.93
CA ASN A 235 -28.43 -17.96 -8.92
C ASN A 235 -28.91 -17.38 -10.26
N THR A 236 -28.01 -16.88 -11.10
CA THR A 236 -28.33 -16.38 -12.45
C THR A 236 -28.35 -17.51 -13.50
N TYR A 237 -27.63 -18.61 -13.24
CA TYR A 237 -27.57 -19.80 -14.09
C TYR A 237 -28.87 -20.60 -14.32
N PRO A 238 -29.95 -20.57 -13.50
CA PRO A 238 -31.15 -21.37 -13.73
C PRO A 238 -31.95 -20.95 -14.98
N ASN A 239 -31.68 -19.76 -15.55
CA ASN A 239 -32.42 -19.23 -16.69
C ASN A 239 -31.81 -19.58 -18.07
N GLN A 240 -30.75 -20.39 -18.12
CA GLN A 240 -30.15 -20.86 -19.37
C GLN A 240 -30.10 -22.40 -19.44
N THR A 241 -31.24 -23.07 -19.25
CA THR A 241 -31.34 -24.51 -19.54
C THR A 241 -31.38 -24.75 -21.05
N ILE A 242 -30.21 -25.10 -21.59
CA ILE A 242 -29.93 -26.20 -22.54
C ILE A 242 -31.19 -26.76 -23.28
N PRO A 243 -31.29 -26.64 -24.62
CA PRO A 243 -32.30 -27.39 -25.37
C PRO A 243 -32.00 -28.88 -25.24
N ARG A 244 -32.97 -29.63 -24.72
CA ARG A 244 -32.98 -31.11 -24.74
C ARG A 244 -32.70 -31.59 -26.17
N TYR A 245 -31.58 -32.28 -26.36
CA TYR A 245 -31.47 -33.21 -27.48
C TYR A 245 -32.43 -34.37 -27.20
N GLU A 246 -33.56 -34.38 -27.91
CA GLU A 246 -34.39 -35.57 -28.02
C GLU A 246 -33.61 -36.64 -28.80
N HIS A 247 -33.31 -37.75 -28.12
CA HIS A 247 -32.93 -38.99 -28.76
C HIS A 247 -34.08 -39.42 -29.68
N VAL A 248 -33.85 -39.39 -30.99
CA VAL A 248 -34.61 -40.22 -31.93
C VAL A 248 -33.91 -41.56 -31.99
N GLU A 249 -34.48 -42.54 -31.30
CA GLU A 249 -34.31 -43.95 -31.64
C GLU A 249 -34.96 -44.17 -33.01
N GLU A 250 -34.17 -44.43 -34.05
CA GLU A 250 -34.68 -45.16 -35.22
C GLU A 250 -34.32 -46.64 -35.04
N ASN A 251 -35.35 -47.39 -34.62
CA ASN A 251 -35.44 -48.83 -34.77
C ASN A 251 -35.89 -49.17 -36.20
N GLY A 252 -35.20 -50.10 -36.87
CA GLY A 252 -35.76 -50.91 -37.96
C GLY A 252 -35.27 -50.60 -39.36
#